data_AF-A0A3M7ACW8-F1
#
_entry.id   AF-A0A3M7ACW8-F1
#
_cell.length_a   1.000
_cell.length_b   1.000
_cell.length_c   1.000
_cell.angle_alpha   90.00
_cell.angle_beta   90.00
_cell.angle_gamma   90.00
#
_symmetry.space_group_name_H-M   'P 1'
#
loop_
_entity.id
_entity.type
_entity.pdbx_description
1 polymer ?
#
loop_
_entity_poly.entity_id
_entity_poly.type
_entity_poly.pdbx_seq_one_letter_code
_entity_poly.pdbx_strand_id
1 'polypeptide(L)'
;MHLSTIIATFITSAAVVDGLYFHIGPLTAVDTYNPTQSHRVDFTVNNPDAIYAQGGSDAATCSLTWNTTTIPTCWTQCTGGSGTYYTRISPTTPSYTCADDF
;
A
#
# COMPACT_ATOMS: atom_id res chain seq x y z
N MET A 1 16.88 -12.49 21.98
CA MET A 1 16.04 -13.23 21.03
C MET A 1 15.04 -12.22 20.48
N HIS A 2 15.31 -11.63 19.32
CA HIS A 2 14.43 -10.62 18.72
C HIS A 2 13.30 -11.37 18.02
N LEU A 3 12.05 -11.20 18.48
CA LEU A 3 10.88 -11.69 17.75
C LEU A 3 10.81 -10.94 16.42
N SER A 4 11.21 -11.60 15.33
CA SER A 4 10.82 -11.16 13.98
C SER A 4 9.34 -11.49 13.81
N THR A 5 8.49 -10.52 14.14
CA THR A 5 7.06 -10.60 13.81
C THR A 5 6.96 -10.53 12.29
N ILE A 6 6.71 -11.67 11.66
CA ILE A 6 6.44 -11.76 10.23
C ILE A 6 5.17 -10.94 9.99
N ILE A 7 5.32 -9.75 9.40
CA ILE A 7 4.18 -8.97 8.90
C ILE A 7 3.64 -9.75 7.69
N ALA A 8 2.64 -10.60 7.92
CA ALA A 8 1.85 -11.18 6.85
C ALA A 8 0.91 -10.08 6.31
N THR A 9 1.40 -9.30 5.34
CA THR A 9 0.59 -8.30 4.66
C THR A 9 -0.41 -9.00 3.75
N PHE A 10 -1.65 -9.14 4.21
CA PHE A 10 -2.75 -9.56 3.35
C PHE A 10 -3.17 -8.35 2.50
N ILE A 11 -2.84 -8.37 1.21
CA ILE A 11 -3.35 -7.37 0.26
C ILE A 11 -4.77 -7.79 -0.12
N THR A 12 -5.77 -7.15 0.48
CA THR A 12 -7.16 -7.25 0.02
C THR A 12 -7.42 -6.12 -0.98
N SER A 13 -7.43 -6.41 -2.28
CA SER A 13 -7.92 -5.48 -3.29
C SER A 13 -9.46 -5.49 -3.30
N ALA A 14 -10.08 -4.34 -3.06
CA ALA A 14 -11.52 -4.18 -3.21
C ALA A 14 -11.79 -3.56 -4.58
N ALA A 15 -12.13 -4.39 -5.58
CA ALA A 15 -12.67 -3.90 -6.84
C ALA A 15 -14.15 -3.59 -6.63
N VAL A 16 -14.52 -2.30 -6.65
CA VAL A 16 -15.91 -1.86 -6.49
C VAL A 16 -16.54 -1.79 -7.88
N VAL A 17 -17.17 -2.90 -8.28
CA VAL A 17 -18.03 -3.05 -9.48
C VAL A 17 -17.23 -3.02 -10.81
N ASP A 18 -17.64 -3.88 -11.76
CA ASP A 18 -17.12 -4.01 -13.15
C ASP A 18 -15.80 -4.77 -13.41
N GLY A 19 -15.61 -5.96 -12.83
CA GLY A 19 -14.69 -6.95 -13.42
C GLY A 19 -13.24 -6.49 -13.64
N LEU A 20 -12.80 -5.47 -12.89
CA LEU A 20 -11.46 -4.91 -13.00
C LEU A 20 -10.47 -5.88 -12.33
N TYR A 21 -9.56 -6.43 -13.14
CA TYR A 21 -8.44 -7.22 -12.65
C TYR A 21 -7.30 -6.28 -12.28
N PHE A 22 -6.74 -6.44 -11.08
CA PHE A 22 -5.58 -5.66 -10.66
C PHE A 22 -4.36 -6.56 -10.55
N HIS A 23 -3.29 -6.14 -11.21
CA HIS A 23 -1.97 -6.70 -11.05
C HIS A 23 -1.22 -5.87 -10.02
N ILE A 24 -0.65 -6.56 -9.03
CA ILE A 24 0.11 -5.94 -7.95
C ILE A 24 1.49 -6.59 -7.89
N GLY A 25 2.54 -5.79 -8.00
CA GLY A 25 3.89 -6.25 -7.76
C GLY A 25 4.95 -5.59 -8.64
N PRO A 26 6.23 -5.59 -8.20
CA PRO A 26 6.74 -6.33 -7.04
C PRO A 26 6.38 -5.64 -5.70
N LEU A 27 6.04 -6.44 -4.68
CA LEU A 27 5.83 -5.97 -3.32
C LEU A 27 7.16 -6.01 -2.56
N THR A 28 7.56 -4.87 -2.02
CA THR A 28 8.70 -4.73 -1.11
C THR A 28 8.17 -4.25 0.24
N ALA A 29 8.47 -4.97 1.31
CA ALA A 29 8.19 -4.54 2.68
C ALA A 29 9.50 -4.60 3.48
N VAL A 30 9.83 -3.48 4.13
CA VAL A 30 11.06 -3.30 4.89
C VAL A 30 10.70 -2.75 6.25
N ASP A 31 11.22 -3.39 7.30
CA ASP A 31 11.20 -2.87 8.67
C ASP A 31 12.65 -2.80 9.16
N THR A 32 13.05 -1.62 9.63
CA THR A 32 14.40 -1.33 10.09
C THR A 32 14.39 -0.59 11.42
N TYR A 33 15.43 -0.81 12.22
CA TYR A 33 15.61 -0.13 13.50
C TYR A 33 17.07 0.33 13.65
N ASN A 34 17.33 1.64 13.51
CA ASN A 34 18.64 2.23 13.76
C ASN A 34 18.64 3.78 13.79
N PRO A 35 18.71 4.46 14.95
CA PRO A 35 18.30 4.04 16.30
C PRO A 35 16.77 4.10 16.49
N THR A 36 16.05 4.65 15.52
CA THR A 36 14.59 4.73 15.50
C THR A 36 14.02 3.66 14.55
N GLN A 37 12.76 3.31 14.78
CA GLN A 37 12.02 2.43 13.88
C GLN A 37 11.73 3.13 12.55
N SER A 38 11.75 2.38 11.45
CA SER A 38 11.38 2.85 10.12
C SER A 38 10.83 1.70 9.30
N HIS A 39 9.63 1.91 8.77
CA HIS A 39 8.89 0.96 7.98
C HIS A 39 8.64 1.52 6.60
N ARG A 40 8.67 0.65 5.60
CA ARG A 40 8.40 0.99 4.22
C ARG A 40 7.69 -0.17 3.53
N VAL A 41 6.61 0.13 2.83
CA VAL A 41 5.91 -0.80 1.94
C VAL A 41 5.78 -0.15 0.58
N ASP A 42 6.33 -0.78 -0.46
CA ASP A 42 6.21 -0.34 -1.83
C ASP A 42 5.66 -1.45 -2.71
N PHE A 43 4.81 -1.07 -3.64
CA PHE A 43 4.39 -1.94 -4.72
C PHE A 43 3.91 -1.10 -5.89
N THR A 44 3.80 -1.71 -7.05
CA THR A 44 3.05 -1.12 -8.16
C THR A 44 1.70 -1.80 -8.29
N VAL A 45 0.73 -1.03 -8.79
CA VAL A 45 -0.60 -1.52 -9.11
C VAL A 45 -0.99 -1.03 -10.50
N ASN A 46 -1.59 -1.91 -11.29
CA ASN A 46 -2.21 -1.55 -12.55
C ASN A 46 -3.40 -2.46 -12.84
N ASN A 47 -4.29 -2.00 -13.70
CA ASN A 47 -5.26 -2.87 -14.35
C ASN A 47 -4.75 -3.13 -15.78
N PRO A 48 -4.19 -4.31 -16.08
CA PRO A 48 -3.57 -4.57 -17.37
C PRO A 48 -4.56 -4.52 -18.54
N ASP A 49 -5.84 -4.80 -18.26
CA ASP A 49 -6.91 -4.82 -19.27
C ASP A 49 -7.64 -3.47 -19.38
N ALA A 50 -7.26 -2.48 -18.57
CA ALA A 50 -7.88 -1.17 -18.61
C ALA A 50 -7.58 -0.47 -19.93
N ILE A 51 -8.64 -0.07 -20.62
CA ILE A 51 -8.54 0.84 -21.76
C ILE A 51 -8.27 2.26 -21.26
N TYR A 52 -7.81 3.13 -22.17
CA TYR A 52 -7.52 4.54 -21.83
C TYR A 52 -8.70 5.25 -21.13
N ALA A 53 -9.94 4.99 -21.56
CA ALA A 53 -11.14 5.57 -20.94
C ALA A 53 -11.40 5.11 -19.49
N GLN A 54 -10.74 4.04 -19.04
CA GLN A 54 -10.82 3.49 -17.68
C GLN A 54 -9.59 3.86 -16.83
N GLY A 55 -8.74 4.77 -17.31
CA GLY A 55 -7.49 5.12 -16.65
C GLY A 55 -6.28 4.32 -17.13
N GLY A 56 -6.37 3.62 -18.25
CA GLY A 56 -5.21 2.97 -18.89
C GLY A 56 -4.54 1.87 -18.07
N SER A 57 -3.59 1.18 -18.71
CA SER A 57 -2.92 0.02 -18.14
C SER A 57 -1.56 0.32 -17.50
N ASP A 58 -1.16 1.60 -17.48
CA ASP A 58 0.12 2.02 -16.91
C ASP A 58 0.12 1.84 -15.39
N ALA A 59 1.24 1.36 -14.87
CA ALA A 59 1.37 1.09 -13.44
C ALA A 59 1.56 2.35 -12.61
N ALA A 60 0.78 2.45 -11.53
CA ALA A 60 0.98 3.42 -10.47
C ALA A 60 1.86 2.80 -9.38
N THR A 61 2.70 3.63 -8.75
CA THR A 61 3.55 3.24 -7.63
C THR A 61 2.90 3.66 -6.32
N CYS A 62 2.69 2.69 -5.44
CA CYS A 62 2.19 2.90 -4.10
C CYS A 62 3.35 2.76 -3.11
N SER A 63 3.54 3.76 -2.25
CA SER A 63 4.55 3.73 -1.19
C SER A 63 3.95 4.23 0.11
N LEU A 64 4.14 3.47 1.19
CA LEU A 64 3.77 3.83 2.54
C LEU A 64 5.02 3.78 3.41
N THR A 65 5.32 4.87 4.10
CA THR A 65 6.48 4.96 4.99
C THR A 65 6.04 5.54 6.33
N TRP A 66 6.47 4.95 7.44
CA TRP A 66 6.22 5.49 8.78
C TRP A 66 7.36 5.11 9.72
N ASN A 67 7.61 5.92 10.75
CA ASN A 67 8.77 5.81 11.65
C ASN A 67 8.37 5.55 13.11
N THR A 68 7.11 5.17 13.35
CA THR A 68 6.57 4.91 14.68
C THR A 68 6.05 3.48 14.80
N THR A 69 5.68 3.08 16.02
CA THR A 69 4.99 1.81 16.27
C THR A 69 3.53 1.82 15.82
N THR A 70 2.99 3.00 15.49
CA THR A 70 1.60 3.18 15.12
C THR A 70 1.46 3.16 13.60
N ILE A 71 0.68 2.22 13.11
CA ILE A 71 0.54 1.96 11.67
C ILE A 71 -0.37 3.02 11.02
N PRO A 72 0.02 3.63 9.88
CA PRO A 72 -0.86 4.52 9.14
C PRO A 72 -2.02 3.74 8.51
N THR A 73 -3.23 4.21 8.77
CA THR A 73 -4.48 3.57 8.34
C THR A 73 -5.25 4.38 7.29
N CYS A 74 -4.84 5.62 7.06
CA CYS A 74 -5.47 6.51 6.09
C CYS A 74 -5.11 6.10 4.66
N TRP A 75 -6.01 6.39 3.72
CA TRP A 75 -5.75 6.17 2.31
C TRP A 75 -4.68 7.14 1.80
N THR A 76 -3.60 6.60 1.26
CA THR A 76 -2.54 7.35 0.58
C THR A 76 -2.66 7.11 -0.91
N GLN A 77 -2.63 8.20 -1.68
CA GLN A 77 -2.70 8.12 -3.14
C GLN A 77 -1.39 7.55 -3.71
N CYS A 78 -1.50 6.61 -4.64
CA CYS A 78 -0.36 6.12 -5.41
C CYS A 78 0.00 7.12 -6.52
N THR A 79 1.27 7.19 -6.90
CA THR A 79 1.79 8.16 -7.86
C THR A 79 2.14 7.52 -9.19
N GLY A 80 2.04 8.31 -10.28
CA GLY A 80 2.24 7.80 -11.63
C GLY A 80 1.09 6.91 -12.11
N GLY A 81 1.32 6.21 -13.22
CA GLY A 81 0.26 5.47 -13.93
C GLY A 81 -0.78 6.39 -14.56
N SER A 82 -1.74 5.79 -15.25
CA SER A 82 -2.86 6.51 -15.86
C SER A 82 -4.16 6.43 -15.03
N GLY A 83 -4.19 5.57 -14.00
CA GLY A 83 -5.33 5.36 -13.10
C GLY A 83 -5.12 5.96 -11.71
N THR A 84 -6.22 6.29 -11.03
CA THR A 84 -6.18 6.82 -9.65
C THR A 84 -6.32 5.67 -8.64
N TYR A 85 -5.19 5.25 -8.08
CA TYR A 85 -5.12 4.18 -7.08
C TYR A 85 -4.80 4.74 -5.69
N TYR A 86 -5.31 4.06 -4.66
CA TYR A 86 -5.04 4.39 -3.26
C TYR A 86 -4.64 3.12 -2.50
N THR A 87 -3.74 3.29 -1.53
CA THR A 87 -3.28 2.22 -0.64
C THR A 87 -3.44 2.63 0.81
N ARG A 88 -3.67 1.66 1.70
CA ARG A 88 -3.59 1.82 3.15
C ARG A 88 -3.20 0.51 3.78
N ILE A 89 -2.64 0.55 4.98
CA ILE A 89 -2.53 -0.65 5.80
C ILE A 89 -3.84 -0.80 6.58
N SER A 90 -4.50 -1.96 6.43
CA SER A 90 -5.69 -2.28 7.22
C SER A 90 -5.24 -3.04 8.47
N PRO A 91 -5.28 -2.43 9.66
CA PRO A 91 -4.90 -3.13 10.88
C PRO A 91 -5.94 -4.20 11.23
N THR A 92 -5.51 -5.24 11.95
CA THR A 92 -6.41 -6.23 12.57
C THR A 92 -7.18 -5.67 13.77
N THR A 93 -6.78 -4.48 14.26
CA THR A 93 -7.40 -3.74 15.36
C THR A 93 -7.73 -2.30 14.95
N PRO A 94 -8.92 -1.76 15.26
CA PRO A 94 -9.54 -0.60 14.60
C PRO A 94 -8.97 0.79 14.99
N SER A 95 -7.76 0.91 15.51
CA SER A 95 -7.19 2.24 15.83
C SER A 95 -6.77 2.96 14.55
N TYR A 96 -7.48 4.03 14.19
CA TYR A 96 -7.19 4.85 13.01
C TYR A 96 -6.19 5.97 13.34
N THR A 97 -5.07 6.01 12.62
CA THR A 97 -4.09 7.12 12.60
C THR A 97 -3.66 7.43 11.17
N CYS A 98 -3.50 8.71 10.81
CA CYS A 98 -2.99 9.11 9.49
C CYS A 98 -1.47 9.23 9.48
N ALA A 99 -0.85 9.05 8.31
CA ALA A 99 0.60 9.16 8.14
C ALA A 99 1.11 10.59 8.43
N ASP A 100 0.28 11.61 8.20
CA ASP A 100 0.60 13.02 8.43
C ASP A 100 0.40 13.47 9.90
N ASP A 101 -0.08 12.58 10.78
CA ASP A 101 -0.25 12.86 12.22
C ASP A 101 1.00 12.49 13.05
N PHE A 102 2.15 12.23 12.41
CA PHE A 102 3.40 11.78 13.04
C PHE A 102 4.56 12.77 12.88
#